data_AF-A0A6M0MAV3-F1
#
_entry.id   AF-A0A6M0MAV3-F1
#
_cell.length_a   1.000
_cell.length_b   1.000
_cell.length_c   1.000
_cell.angle_alpha   90.00
_cell.angle_beta   90.00
_cell.angle_gamma   90.00
#
_symmetry.space_group_name_H-M   'P 1'
#
loop_
_entity.id
_entity.type
_entity.pdbx_description
1 polymer ?
#
loop_
_entity_poly.entity_id
_entity_poly.type
_entity_poly.pdbx_seq_one_letter_code
_entity_poly.pdbx_strand_id
1 'polypeptide(L)' 'MSLKIKSYTVYGPEKQPLFYHNYLFNDWQNKAVNIKIMKFRNKYIEKD' A
#
# COMPACT_ATOMS: atom_id res chain seq x y z
N MET A 1 -2.55 13.45 -7.86
CA MET A 1 -1.54 12.43 -8.20
C MET A 1 -2.09 11.05 -7.83
N SER A 2 -2.24 10.12 -8.77
CA SER A 2 -2.69 8.74 -8.48
C SER A 2 -1.46 7.84 -8.34
N LEU A 3 -1.32 7.14 -7.22
CA LEU A 3 -0.22 6.20 -7.00
C LEU A 3 -0.51 4.90 -7.80
N LYS A 4 0.45 4.40 -8.58
CA LYS A 4 0.34 3.08 -9.21
C LYS A 4 1.22 2.09 -8.46
N ILE A 5 0.59 1.09 -7.85
CA ILE A 5 1.27 0.04 -7.10
C ILE A 5 1.61 -1.10 -8.08
N LYS A 6 2.90 -1.39 -8.23
CA LYS A 6 3.41 -2.45 -9.12
C LYS A 6 3.71 -3.75 -8.38
N SER A 7 4.04 -3.67 -7.09
CA SER A 7 4.34 -4.80 -6.23
C SER A 7 4.17 -4.40 -4.76
N TYR A 8 4.02 -5.40 -3.90
CA TYR A 8 4.08 -5.23 -2.45
C TYR A 8 4.80 -6.41 -1.81
N THR A 9 5.47 -6.15 -0.69
CA THR A 9 6.11 -7.17 0.12
C THR A 9 5.45 -7.17 1.48
N VAL A 10 5.02 -8.35 1.93
CA VAL A 10 4.51 -8.53 3.29
C VAL A 10 5.68 -8.92 4.17
N TYR A 11 5.93 -8.14 5.23
CA TYR A 11 6.95 -8.45 6.21
C TYR A 11 6.33 -9.08 7.45
N GLY A 12 7.03 -10.06 8.02
CA GLY A 12 6.70 -10.66 9.30
C GLY A 12 7.16 -9.80 10.48
N PRO A 13 6.87 -10.26 11.71
CA PRO A 13 7.18 -9.51 12.94
C PRO A 13 8.66 -9.15 13.09
N GLU A 14 9.58 -9.98 12.59
CA GLU A 14 11.03 -9.76 12.67
C GLU A 14 11.57 -9.12 11.39
N LYS A 15 10.70 -8.48 10.60
CA LYS A 15 11.02 -7.88 9.29
C LYS A 15 11.55 -8.85 8.24
N GLN A 16 11.36 -10.17 8.41
CA GLN A 16 11.61 -11.10 7.30
C GLN A 16 10.49 -10.98 6.24
N PRO A 17 10.81 -11.00 4.93
CA PRO A 17 9.78 -11.02 3.89
C PRO A 17 9.03 -12.35 3.93
N LEU A 18 7.72 -12.30 4.18
CA LEU A 18 6.86 -13.48 4.22
C LEU A 18 6.39 -13.89 2.82
N PHE A 19 6.09 -12.92 1.96
CA PHE A 19 5.66 -13.17 0.58
C PHE A 19 6.11 -12.05 -0.36
N TYR A 20 6.67 -12.45 -1.50
CA TYR A 20 6.96 -11.58 -2.63
C TYR A 20 5.88 -11.82 -3.69
N HIS A 21 4.76 -11.10 -3.63
CA HIS A 21 3.70 -11.26 -4.61
C HIS A 21 3.79 -10.13 -5.65
N ASN A 22 4.24 -10.50 -6.86
CA ASN A 22 4.14 -9.64 -8.05
C ASN A 22 2.69 -9.66 -8.55
N TYR A 23 1.78 -9.10 -7.76
CA TYR A 23 0.39 -8.94 -8.19
C TYR A 23 0.27 -7.69 -9.06
N LEU A 24 -0.12 -7.88 -10.32
CA LEU A 24 -0.51 -6.77 -11.19
C LEU A 24 -1.88 -6.27 -10.74
N PHE A 25 -1.89 -5.21 -9.94
CA PHE A 25 -3.13 -4.54 -9.56
C PHE A 25 -3.78 -3.92 -10.79
N ASN A 26 -5.04 -4.26 -11.04
CA ASN A 26 -5.82 -3.54 -12.04
C ASN A 26 -6.17 -2.12 -11.56
N ASP A 27 -6.74 -1.30 -12.43
CA ASP A 27 -7.02 0.10 -12.12
C ASP A 27 -8.01 0.26 -10.94
N TRP A 28 -8.99 -0.63 -10.83
CA TRP A 28 -9.96 -0.63 -9.72
C TRP A 28 -9.27 -0.92 -8.38
N GLN A 29 -8.40 -1.92 -8.35
CA GLN A 29 -7.65 -2.28 -7.15
C GLN A 29 -6.66 -1.16 -6.76
N ASN A 30 -5.94 -0.57 -7.73
CA ASN A 30 -5.08 0.58 -7.48
C ASN A 30 -5.84 1.76 -6.87
N LYS A 31 -7.04 2.06 -7.39
CA LYS A 31 -7.90 3.12 -6.84
C LYS A 31 -8.29 2.82 -5.40
N ALA A 32 -8.70 1.58 -5.09
CA ALA A 32 -9.09 1.19 -3.74
C ALA A 32 -7.93 1.28 -2.74
N VAL A 33 -6.72 0.83 -3.12
CA VAL A 33 -5.55 0.91 -2.25
C VAL A 33 -5.11 2.35 -2.05
N ASN A 34 -5.14 3.19 -3.08
CA ASN A 34 -4.83 4.61 -2.95
C ASN A 34 -5.71 5.34 -1.95
N ILE A 35 -7.02 5.06 -1.95
CA ILE A 35 -7.95 5.64 -0.98
C ILE A 35 -7.52 5.28 0.45
N LYS A 36 -7.15 4.02 0.70
CA LYS A 36 -6.65 3.58 2.00
C LYS A 36 -5.33 4.26 2.36
N ILE A 37 -4.36 4.28 1.46
CA ILE A 37 -3.04 4.90 1.69
C ILE A 37 -3.18 6.39 2.01
N MET A 38 -3.99 7.13 1.24
CA MET A 38 -4.22 8.55 1.47
C MET A 38 -4.90 8.80 2.81
N LYS A 39 -5.91 7.99 3.17
CA LYS A 39 -6.57 8.07 4.49
C LYS A 39 -5.58 7.84 5.64
N PHE A 40 -4.70 6.86 5.52
CA PHE A 40 -3.65 6.63 6.51
C PHE A 40 -2.68 7.80 6.59
N ARG A 41 -2.18 8.32 5.46
CA ARG A 41 -1.27 9.47 5.42
C ARG A 41 -1.87 10.70 6.11
N ASN A 42 -3.11 11.05 5.78
CA ASN A 42 -3.77 12.22 6.38
C ASN A 42 -3.94 12.05 7.90
N LYS A 43 -4.24 10.83 8.37
CA LYS A 43 -4.32 10.54 9.82
C LYS A 43 -3.00 10.76 10.57
N TYR A 44 -1.86 10.62 9.89
CA TYR A 44 -0.55 10.92 10.49
C TYR A 44 -0.21 12.41 10.38
N ILE A 45 -0.64 13.09 9.32
CA ILE A 45 -0.44 14.55 9.14
C ILE A 45 -1.27 15.37 10.16
N GLU A 46 -2.47 14.92 10.54
CA GLU A 46 -3.30 15.60 11.56
C GLU A 46 -2.80 15.40 13.00
N LYS A 47 -1.76 14.59 13.21
CA LYS A 47 -1.21 14.27 14.54
C LYS A 47 0.15 14.92 14.82
N ASP A 48 0.72 15.62 13.85
CA ASP A 48 1.90 16.48 13.97
C ASP A 48 1.45 17.96 13.99
#